data_AF-E2A5H9-F1
#
_entry.id   AF-E2A5H9-F1
#
_cell.length_a   1.000
_cell.length_b   1.000
_cell.length_c   1.000
_cell.angle_alpha   90.00
_cell.angle_beta   90.00
_cell.angle_gamma   90.00
#
_symmetry.space_group_name_H-M   'P 1'
#
loop_
_entity.id
_entity.type
_entity.pdbx_description
1 polymer ?
#
loop_
_entity_poly.entity_id
_entity_poly.type
_entity_poly.pdbx_seq_one_letter_code
_entity_poly.pdbx_strand_id
1 'polypeptide(L)'
;GTSIRQGVMIYSGIDHRLRTNEEYIMCLDGKHHIEDEACISRLSIDLVNQSIFDYMHLVCLGVMEKIFLAVVDGKYASSAKLSPVSIKTLSARLEIAKKFCPQEFARRPINVTKHRTFKATEHRQILLYTGPVIFYKLLNEATYLHFLLLHSA
;
A
#
# COMPACT_ATOMS: atom_id res chain seq x y z
N GLY A 1 0.40 20.61 6.28
CA GLY A 1 1.59 19.87 5.82
C GLY A 1 2.50 20.78 5.01
N THR A 2 3.77 20.43 4.89
CA THR A 2 4.80 21.16 4.15
C THR A 2 5.18 20.36 2.91
N SER A 3 5.07 20.98 1.73
CA SER A 3 5.56 20.37 0.49
C SER A 3 7.08 20.47 0.46
N ILE A 4 7.78 19.34 0.39
CA ILE A 4 9.24 19.32 0.30
C ILE A 4 9.75 19.15 -1.14
N ARG A 5 8.91 18.65 -2.04
CA ARG A 5 9.12 18.56 -3.49
C ARG A 5 7.78 18.24 -4.17
N GLN A 6 7.72 18.40 -5.49
CA GLN A 6 6.51 18.15 -6.27
C GLN A 6 5.92 16.75 -5.98
N GLY A 7 4.66 16.72 -5.54
CA GLY A 7 3.95 15.48 -5.19
C GLY A 7 4.33 14.85 -3.84
N VAL A 8 5.14 15.51 -3.00
CA VAL A 8 5.53 14.99 -1.68
C VAL A 8 5.22 16.01 -0.58
N MET A 9 4.16 15.71 0.16
CA MET A 9 3.73 16.43 1.35
C MET A 9 4.22 15.73 2.61
N ILE A 10 4.81 16.48 3.53
CA ILE A 10 5.14 16.02 4.88
C ILE A 10 4.17 16.67 5.87
N TYR A 11 3.58 15.86 6.74
CA TYR A 11 2.82 16.35 7.89
C TYR A 11 3.74 16.25 9.11
N SER A 12 4.17 17.40 9.62
CA SER A 12 5.05 17.49 10.78
C SER A 12 4.21 17.42 12.05
N GLY A 13 4.44 16.41 12.87
CA GLY A 13 3.68 16.14 14.08
C GLY A 13 2.83 14.87 13.94
N ILE A 14 2.44 14.33 15.09
CA ILE A 14 1.57 13.14 15.22
C ILE A 14 0.28 13.45 15.97
N ASP A 15 0.23 14.61 16.61
CA ASP A 15 -0.91 15.08 17.41
C ASP A 15 -1.53 16.27 16.70
N HIS A 16 -2.40 15.97 15.74
CA HIS A 16 -3.17 16.96 15.00
C HIS A 16 -4.61 16.88 15.45
N ARG A 17 -5.25 18.04 15.62
CA ARG A 17 -6.69 18.10 15.89
C ARG A 17 -7.43 17.34 14.80
N LEU A 18 -8.33 16.44 15.21
CA LEU A 18 -9.20 15.72 14.29
C LEU A 18 -10.04 16.73 13.48
N ARG A 19 -10.15 16.48 12.17
CA ARG A 19 -11.11 17.20 11.32
C ARG A 19 -12.51 16.89 11.82
N THR A 20 -13.41 17.87 11.76
CA THR A 20 -14.85 17.69 12.02
C THR A 20 -15.64 17.64 10.72
N ASN A 21 -16.86 17.10 10.78
CA ASN A 21 -17.74 17.01 9.62
C ASN A 21 -18.12 18.40 9.09
N GLU A 22 -18.38 19.35 9.99
CA GLU A 22 -18.70 20.74 9.65
C GLU A 22 -17.56 21.38 8.85
N GLU A 23 -16.31 21.16 9.26
CA GLU A 23 -15.14 21.70 8.55
C GLU A 23 -14.94 21.10 7.17
N TYR A 24 -15.32 19.84 6.99
CA TYR A 24 -15.35 19.20 5.67
C TYR A 24 -16.44 19.81 4.78
N ILE A 25 -17.66 19.98 5.30
CA ILE A 25 -18.79 20.58 4.57
C ILE A 25 -18.47 22.02 4.19
N MET A 26 -17.86 22.79 5.09
CA MET A 26 -17.43 24.17 4.85
C MET A 26 -16.19 24.27 3.94
N CYS A 27 -15.63 23.15 3.49
CA CYS A 27 -14.45 23.08 2.64
C CYS A 27 -13.27 23.93 3.15
N LEU A 28 -13.06 23.99 4.48
CA LEU A 28 -12.04 24.87 5.08
C LEU A 28 -10.62 24.54 4.62
N ASP A 29 -10.41 23.34 4.10
CA ASP A 29 -9.14 22.90 3.55
C ASP A 29 -9.20 22.83 2.03
N GLY A 30 -9.32 24.00 1.39
CA GLY A 30 -9.57 24.11 -0.04
C GLY A 30 -8.57 23.38 -0.95
N LYS A 31 -7.38 22.97 -0.46
CA LYS A 31 -6.45 22.13 -1.24
C LYS A 31 -6.86 20.66 -1.34
N HIS A 32 -7.73 20.21 -0.45
CA HIS A 32 -8.25 18.83 -0.40
C HIS A 32 -9.59 18.68 -1.12
N HIS A 33 -10.18 19.78 -1.59
CA HIS A 33 -11.41 19.79 -2.38
C HIS A 33 -11.07 20.16 -3.83
N ILE A 34 -11.61 19.41 -4.79
CA ILE A 34 -11.42 19.70 -6.23
C ILE A 34 -12.44 20.74 -6.70
N GLU A 35 -13.63 20.73 -6.10
CA GLU A 35 -14.76 21.61 -6.39
C GLU A 35 -15.33 22.14 -5.06
N ASP A 36 -16.09 23.25 -5.12
CA ASP A 36 -16.65 23.93 -3.94
C ASP A 36 -17.71 23.08 -3.20
N GLU A 37 -18.35 22.12 -3.88
CA GLU A 37 -19.32 21.20 -3.27
C GLU A 37 -19.14 19.78 -3.85
N ALA A 38 -18.85 18.79 -3.00
CA ALA A 38 -18.82 17.39 -3.42
C ALA A 38 -20.23 16.81 -3.43
N CYS A 39 -20.69 16.13 -4.49
CA CYS A 39 -22.04 15.53 -4.53
C CYS A 39 -22.40 14.69 -3.29
N ILE A 40 -21.40 14.06 -2.66
CA ILE A 40 -21.57 13.23 -1.46
C ILE A 40 -21.89 14.07 -0.19
N SER A 41 -21.52 15.35 -0.14
CA SER A 41 -21.87 16.26 0.98
C SER A 41 -23.35 16.61 1.03
N ARG A 42 -24.11 16.31 -0.03
CA ARG A 42 -25.56 16.48 -0.09
C ARG A 42 -26.32 15.38 0.64
N LEU A 43 -25.64 14.27 0.97
CA LEU A 43 -26.19 13.20 1.77
C LEU A 43 -26.12 13.58 3.24
N SER A 44 -27.13 13.19 4.03
CA SER A 44 -27.15 13.37 5.49
C SER A 44 -26.25 12.34 6.19
N ILE A 45 -24.98 12.29 5.80
CA ILE A 45 -23.95 11.37 6.30
C ILE A 45 -22.80 12.21 6.86
N ASP A 46 -22.28 11.81 8.01
CA ASP A 46 -21.04 12.37 8.55
C ASP A 46 -19.86 11.78 7.79
N LEU A 47 -19.33 12.53 6.82
CA LEU A 47 -18.29 12.05 5.91
C LEU A 47 -16.95 11.84 6.61
N VAL A 48 -16.74 12.45 7.77
CA VAL A 48 -15.49 12.28 8.52
C VAL A 48 -15.54 11.02 9.36
N ASN A 49 -16.65 10.78 10.06
CA ASN A 49 -16.76 9.65 11.01
C ASN A 49 -17.42 8.40 10.41
N GLN A 50 -18.18 8.53 9.32
CA GLN A 50 -18.92 7.42 8.70
C GLN A 50 -18.31 6.95 7.37
N SER A 51 -17.18 7.54 6.95
CA SER A 51 -16.42 7.00 5.82
C SER A 51 -15.74 5.69 6.20
N ILE A 52 -16.06 4.63 5.47
CA ILE A 52 -15.48 3.31 5.71
C ILE A 52 -14.12 3.23 5.03
N PHE A 53 -13.09 2.98 5.84
CA PHE A 53 -11.75 2.68 5.37
C PHE A 53 -11.65 1.23 4.89
N ASP A 54 -11.63 1.05 3.58
CA ASP A 54 -11.61 -0.28 2.98
C ASP A 54 -10.19 -0.87 2.90
N TYR A 55 -10.03 -2.08 3.44
CA TYR A 55 -8.76 -2.83 3.46
C TYR A 55 -8.17 -3.03 2.06
N MET A 56 -9.01 -3.28 1.05
CA MET A 56 -8.56 -3.55 -0.31
C MET A 56 -7.81 -2.34 -0.89
N HIS A 57 -8.37 -1.14 -0.76
CA HIS A 57 -7.77 0.07 -1.29
C HIS A 57 -6.60 0.56 -0.44
N LEU A 58 -6.73 0.52 0.89
CA LEU A 58 -5.69 1.06 1.77
C LEU A 58 -4.47 0.15 1.89
N VAL A 59 -4.69 -1.14 2.11
CA VAL A 59 -3.60 -2.08 2.41
C VAL A 59 -3.12 -2.78 1.15
N CYS A 60 -4.02 -3.40 0.38
CA CYS A 60 -3.61 -4.19 -0.78
C CYS A 60 -3.16 -3.33 -1.96
N LEU A 61 -3.96 -2.34 -2.37
CA LEU A 61 -3.61 -1.43 -3.47
C LEU A 61 -2.81 -0.22 -2.99
N GLY A 62 -2.88 0.13 -1.70
CA GLY A 62 -2.14 1.25 -1.16
C GLY A 62 -0.74 0.84 -0.68
N VAL A 63 -0.66 0.17 0.47
CA VAL A 63 0.61 -0.16 1.13
C VAL A 63 1.40 -1.22 0.36
N MET A 64 0.77 -2.35 0.01
CA MET A 64 1.47 -3.45 -0.67
C MET A 64 1.96 -3.05 -2.06
N GLU A 65 1.20 -2.27 -2.83
CA GLU A 65 1.68 -1.72 -4.10
C GLU A 65 2.94 -0.88 -3.89
N LYS A 66 2.95 0.03 -2.90
CA LYS A 66 4.13 0.85 -2.56
C LYS A 66 5.33 0.02 -2.15
N ILE A 67 5.13 -1.07 -1.39
CA ILE A 67 6.21 -1.99 -1.02
C ILE A 67 6.84 -2.58 -2.29
N PHE A 68 6.03 -3.08 -3.23
CA PHE A 68 6.55 -3.62 -4.50
C PHE A 68 7.27 -2.57 -5.34
N LEU A 69 6.72 -1.37 -5.47
CA LEU A 69 7.38 -0.25 -6.16
C LEU A 69 8.72 0.11 -5.50
N ALA A 70 8.82 0.00 -4.17
CA ALA A 70 10.07 0.24 -3.45
C ALA A 70 11.10 -0.87 -3.67
N VAL A 71 10.72 -2.12 -3.46
CA VAL A 71 11.69 -3.24 -3.50
C VAL A 71 12.07 -3.64 -4.93
N VAL A 72 11.20 -3.43 -5.92
CA VAL A 72 11.47 -3.79 -7.33
C VAL A 72 12.04 -2.61 -8.10
N ASP A 73 11.38 -1.45 -8.05
CA ASP A 73 11.80 -0.30 -8.86
C ASP A 73 12.82 0.59 -8.13
N GLY A 74 12.86 0.54 -6.79
CA GLY A 74 13.59 1.50 -5.96
C GLY A 74 12.82 2.80 -5.76
N LYS A 75 11.50 2.81 -6.01
CA LYS A 75 10.66 3.99 -5.83
C LYS A 75 10.50 4.26 -4.32
N TYR A 76 10.53 5.52 -3.90
CA TYR A 76 10.42 5.95 -2.48
C TYR A 76 11.63 5.66 -1.59
N ALA A 77 12.27 4.50 -1.70
CA ALA A 77 13.44 4.12 -0.91
C ALA A 77 14.46 3.35 -1.77
N SER A 78 15.47 4.04 -2.29
CA SER A 78 16.51 3.43 -3.13
C SER A 78 17.31 2.35 -2.39
N SER A 79 17.49 2.51 -1.07
CA SER A 79 18.14 1.52 -0.20
C SER A 79 17.35 0.21 -0.01
N ALA A 80 16.05 0.22 -0.28
CA ALA A 80 15.20 -0.97 -0.23
C ALA A 80 15.19 -1.75 -1.56
N LYS A 81 15.77 -1.17 -2.63
CA LYS A 81 15.76 -1.78 -3.96
C LYS A 81 16.56 -3.07 -3.98
N LEU A 82 15.92 -4.14 -4.44
CA LEU A 82 16.57 -5.41 -4.68
C LEU A 82 17.53 -5.34 -5.87
N SER A 83 18.66 -6.03 -5.75
CA SER A 83 19.58 -6.22 -6.88
C SER A 83 18.88 -7.01 -8.00
N PRO A 84 19.34 -6.91 -9.27
CA PRO A 84 18.81 -7.72 -10.36
C PRO A 84 18.83 -9.23 -10.07
N VAL A 85 19.87 -9.71 -9.37
CA VAL A 85 19.98 -11.11 -8.94
C VAL A 85 18.89 -11.45 -7.92
N SER A 86 18.70 -10.58 -6.91
CA SER A 86 17.65 -10.75 -5.90
C SER A 86 16.24 -10.71 -6.50
N ILE A 87 15.99 -9.87 -7.51
CA ILE A 87 14.72 -9.85 -8.26
C ILE A 87 14.50 -11.17 -8.99
N LYS A 88 15.53 -11.72 -9.65
CA LYS A 88 15.45 -13.04 -10.29
C LYS A 88 15.14 -14.15 -9.28
N THR A 89 15.75 -14.09 -8.10
CA THR A 89 15.45 -15.01 -7.00
C THR A 89 14.00 -14.86 -6.50
N LEU A 90 13.51 -13.63 -6.35
CA LEU A 90 12.12 -13.38 -5.97
C LEU A 90 11.13 -13.94 -6.99
N SER A 91 11.37 -13.73 -8.30
CA SER A 91 10.58 -14.35 -9.38
C SER A 91 10.56 -15.87 -9.27
N ALA A 92 11.72 -16.51 -9.06
CA ALA A 92 11.80 -17.96 -8.92
C ALA A 92 11.01 -18.46 -7.71
N ARG A 93 11.07 -17.76 -6.56
CA ARG A 93 10.31 -18.10 -5.36
C ARG A 93 8.80 -17.96 -5.56
N LEU A 94 8.35 -16.92 -6.28
CA LEU A 94 6.94 -16.76 -6.64
C LEU A 94 6.44 -17.89 -7.56
N GLU A 95 7.23 -18.30 -8.55
CA GLU A 95 6.87 -19.44 -9.42
C GLU A 95 6.83 -20.77 -8.65
N ILE A 96 7.70 -20.96 -7.66
CA ILE A 96 7.63 -22.11 -6.74
C ILE A 96 6.35 -22.03 -5.91
N ALA A 97 6.09 -20.90 -5.24
CA ALA A 97 4.90 -20.71 -4.41
C ALA A 97 3.60 -20.92 -5.20
N LYS A 98 3.56 -20.50 -6.47
CA LYS A 98 2.43 -20.71 -7.39
C LYS A 98 2.05 -22.18 -7.58
N LYS A 99 3.03 -23.10 -7.59
CA LYS A 99 2.80 -24.54 -7.73
C LYS A 99 2.07 -25.14 -6.53
N PHE A 100 2.36 -24.60 -5.34
CA PHE A 100 1.79 -25.04 -4.08
C PHE A 100 0.61 -24.18 -3.61
N CYS A 101 0.15 -23.22 -4.42
CA CYS A 101 -0.97 -22.36 -4.08
C CYS A 101 -2.29 -23.15 -4.19
N PRO A 102 -3.07 -23.28 -3.10
CA PRO A 102 -4.37 -23.93 -3.09
C PRO A 102 -5.37 -23.33 -4.08
N GLN A 103 -6.36 -24.10 -4.50
CA GLN A 103 -7.34 -23.65 -5.50
C GLN A 103 -8.35 -22.64 -4.93
N GLU A 104 -8.50 -22.61 -3.61
CA GLU A 104 -9.39 -21.73 -2.87
C GLU A 104 -8.93 -20.26 -2.91
N PHE A 105 -7.65 -20.02 -3.21
CA PHE A 105 -7.18 -18.67 -3.44
C PHE A 105 -7.66 -18.15 -4.79
N ALA A 106 -8.36 -17.01 -4.77
CA ALA A 106 -8.89 -16.36 -5.97
C ALA A 106 -7.84 -16.07 -7.06
N ARG A 107 -6.57 -15.86 -6.66
CA ARG A 107 -5.43 -15.70 -7.58
C ARG A 107 -4.20 -16.40 -7.02
N ARG A 108 -3.47 -17.08 -7.91
CA ARG A 108 -2.15 -17.64 -7.62
C ARG A 108 -1.08 -16.56 -7.76
N PRO A 109 0.06 -16.69 -7.04
CA PRO A 109 1.23 -15.83 -7.26
C PRO A 109 1.60 -15.70 -8.74
N ILE A 110 1.88 -14.47 -9.16
CA ILE A 110 2.33 -14.13 -10.51
C ILE A 110 3.78 -13.62 -10.42
N ASN A 111 4.52 -13.76 -11.53
CA ASN A 111 5.88 -13.27 -11.62
C ASN A 111 5.99 -11.78 -11.24
N VAL A 112 7.04 -11.45 -10.46
CA VAL A 112 7.26 -10.09 -9.95
C VAL A 112 7.42 -9.04 -11.05
N THR A 113 7.80 -9.42 -12.28
CA THR A 113 7.90 -8.49 -13.42
C THR A 113 6.56 -7.84 -13.77
N LYS A 114 5.44 -8.42 -13.33
CA LYS A 114 4.08 -7.89 -13.51
C LYS A 114 3.57 -7.13 -12.28
N HIS A 115 4.43 -6.78 -11.31
CA HIS A 115 4.02 -6.17 -10.04
C HIS A 115 3.13 -4.94 -10.20
N ARG A 116 3.35 -4.12 -11.24
CA ARG A 116 2.54 -2.93 -11.56
C ARG A 116 1.10 -3.22 -11.96
N THR A 117 0.79 -4.47 -12.24
CA THR A 117 -0.54 -4.92 -12.67
C THR A 117 -1.19 -5.87 -11.66
N PHE A 118 -0.55 -6.10 -10.52
CA PHE A 118 -1.09 -6.92 -9.45
C PHE A 118 -2.42 -6.34 -8.96
N LYS A 119 -3.40 -7.22 -8.82
CA LYS A 119 -4.70 -6.92 -8.22
C LYS A 119 -4.61 -7.05 -6.72
N ALA A 120 -5.61 -6.50 -6.04
CA ALA A 120 -5.68 -6.53 -4.59
C ALA A 120 -5.64 -7.97 -4.03
N THR A 121 -6.20 -8.95 -4.73
CA THR A 121 -6.18 -10.36 -4.32
C THR A 121 -4.77 -10.96 -4.36
N GLU A 122 -3.93 -10.55 -5.31
CA GLU A 122 -2.52 -11.00 -5.38
C GLU A 122 -1.71 -10.37 -4.25
N HIS A 123 -1.88 -9.07 -4.03
CA HIS A 123 -1.25 -8.38 -2.91
C HIS A 123 -1.69 -8.97 -1.57
N ARG A 124 -2.98 -9.27 -1.37
CA ARG A 124 -3.51 -9.91 -0.17
C ARG A 124 -2.91 -11.29 0.05
N GLN A 125 -2.83 -12.11 -1.00
CA GLN A 125 -2.25 -13.45 -0.91
C GLN A 125 -0.77 -13.40 -0.50
N ILE A 126 -0.01 -12.47 -1.10
CA ILE A 126 1.39 -12.28 -0.76
C ILE A 126 1.51 -11.76 0.67
N LEU A 127 0.77 -10.71 1.02
CA LEU A 127 0.84 -10.11 2.34
C LEU A 127 0.54 -11.15 3.43
N LEU A 128 -0.54 -11.90 3.31
CA LEU A 128 -1.03 -12.75 4.40
C LEU A 128 -0.44 -14.17 4.41
N TYR A 129 0.19 -14.63 3.32
CA TYR A 129 0.61 -16.03 3.22
C TYR A 129 2.05 -16.21 2.72
N THR A 130 2.35 -15.77 1.50
CA THR A 130 3.63 -16.14 0.86
C THR A 130 4.76 -15.16 1.13
N GLY A 131 4.44 -13.92 1.49
CA GLY A 131 5.34 -12.80 1.70
C GLY A 131 6.53 -13.10 2.62
N PRO A 132 6.32 -13.60 3.85
CA PRO A 132 7.40 -13.92 4.76
C PRO A 132 8.44 -14.85 4.13
N VAL A 133 7.98 -15.89 3.44
CA VAL A 133 8.85 -16.89 2.80
C VAL A 133 9.55 -16.32 1.57
N ILE A 134 8.82 -15.64 0.68
CA ILE A 134 9.42 -15.16 -0.58
C ILE A 134 10.42 -14.02 -0.33
N PHE A 135 10.22 -13.20 0.70
CA PHE A 135 11.11 -12.07 1.01
C PHE A 135 12.26 -12.41 1.96
N TYR A 136 12.21 -13.56 2.65
CA TYR A 136 13.23 -13.96 3.63
C TYR A 136 14.65 -13.96 3.03
N LYS A 137 15.59 -13.25 3.69
CA LYS A 137 16.98 -13.06 3.23
C LYS A 137 17.14 -12.41 1.84
N LEU A 138 16.09 -11.82 1.27
CA LEU A 138 16.19 -10.96 0.08
C LEU A 138 16.16 -9.49 0.44
N LEU A 139 15.25 -9.10 1.32
CA LEU A 139 15.18 -7.74 1.85
C LEU A 139 16.27 -7.56 2.92
N ASN A 140 16.75 -6.31 3.07
CA ASN A 140 17.55 -5.96 4.24
C ASN A 140 16.71 -6.13 5.51
N GLU A 141 17.38 -6.32 6.65
CA GLU A 141 16.72 -6.68 7.92
C GLU A 141 15.63 -5.69 8.33
N ALA A 142 15.90 -4.39 8.28
CA ALA A 142 14.93 -3.35 8.65
C ALA A 142 13.69 -3.38 7.74
N THR A 143 13.87 -3.49 6.42
CA THR A 143 12.75 -3.60 5.48
C THR A 143 11.97 -4.90 5.68
N TYR A 144 12.64 -6.01 5.97
CA TYR A 144 11.99 -7.29 6.21
C TYR A 144 11.14 -7.26 7.50
N LEU A 145 11.69 -6.75 8.60
CA LEU A 145 10.96 -6.59 9.86
C LEU A 145 9.76 -5.65 9.70
N HIS A 146 9.92 -4.56 8.94
CA HIS A 146 8.81 -3.66 8.63
C HIS A 146 7.69 -4.36 7.85
N PHE A 147 8.05 -5.19 6.87
CA PHE A 147 7.08 -6.03 6.17
C PHE A 147 6.39 -7.04 7.10
N LEU A 148 7.13 -7.69 8.01
CA LEU A 148 6.57 -8.65 8.97
C LEU A 148 5.62 -7.99 9.97
N LEU A 149 5.90 -6.75 10.39
CA LEU A 149 4.98 -5.97 11.22
C LEU A 149 3.64 -5.78 10.51
N LEU A 150 3.64 -5.44 9.22
CA LEU A 150 2.42 -5.32 8.43
C LEU A 150 1.72 -6.68 8.23
N HIS A 151 2.48 -7.76 8.03
CA HIS A 151 1.94 -9.12 7.86
C HIS A 151 1.20 -9.62 9.10
N SER A 152 1.63 -9.21 10.30
CA SER A 152 1.11 -9.66 11.58
C SER A 152 0.14 -8.68 12.27
N ALA A 153 -0.10 -7.53 11.65
CA ALA A 153 -1.00 -6.48 12.15
C ALA A 153 -2.48 -6.84 12.04
#